data_AF-A0A2H3DLJ0-F1
#
_entry.id   AF-A0A2H3DLJ0-F1
#
_cell.length_a   1.000
_cell.length_b   1.000
_cell.length_c   1.000
_cell.angle_alpha   90.00
_cell.angle_beta   90.00
_cell.angle_gamma   90.00
#
_symmetry.space_group_name_H-M   'P 1'
#
loop_
_entity.id
_entity.type
_entity.pdbx_description
1 polymer ?
#
loop_
_entity_poly.entity_id
_entity_poly.type
_entity_poly.pdbx_seq_one_letter_code
_entity_poly.pdbx_strand_id
1 'polypeptide(L)'
;MNPNNSWENVPITSSIKPTVLKIMQSVYRHRNLIVPPQFDRWWNRPCFTYKVEEDTTPSAVILEFHEGESDQPVQRLHFMVFVNQQTVYDGFRDEDFASPDDIAHDLLELQNVALRHARGRQQSNLRVRQQIAQNERAAEQRKEEAIQSFYKRLVEHRAIEQHALPSPPEYACPVCKAPETLPQL
;
A
#
# COMPACT_ATOMS: atom_id res chain seq x y z
N MET A 1 -0.01 3.92 -20.38
CA MET A 1 0.22 4.91 -19.31
C MET A 1 1.05 4.23 -18.24
N ASN A 2 2.30 4.65 -18.02
CA ASN A 2 3.26 3.97 -17.15
C ASN A 2 2.94 4.28 -15.68
N PRO A 3 2.63 3.29 -14.82
CA PRO A 3 2.06 3.57 -13.50
C PRO A 3 3.08 3.86 -12.38
N ASN A 4 4.40 3.88 -12.63
CA ASN A 4 5.40 3.85 -11.55
C ASN A 4 6.52 4.90 -11.67
N ASN A 5 6.22 6.12 -12.14
CA ASN A 5 7.19 7.23 -12.06
C ASN A 5 7.00 8.08 -10.79
N SER A 6 6.51 7.49 -9.70
CA SER A 6 6.23 8.20 -8.46
C SER A 6 7.48 8.32 -7.59
N TRP A 7 7.74 9.54 -7.15
CA TRP A 7 8.64 9.79 -6.02
C TRP A 7 8.07 9.12 -4.77
N GLU A 8 8.94 8.44 -4.04
CA GLU A 8 8.59 7.74 -2.81
C GLU A 8 9.29 8.35 -1.62
N ASN A 9 8.53 8.54 -0.54
CA ASN A 9 9.06 9.08 0.71
C ASN A 9 9.69 7.96 1.55
N VAL A 10 10.89 8.24 2.06
CA VAL A 10 11.54 7.43 3.10
C VAL A 10 11.32 8.12 4.44
N PRO A 11 10.72 7.45 5.43
CA PRO A 11 10.57 8.02 6.76
C PRO A 11 11.92 8.31 7.41
N ILE A 12 12.10 9.53 7.93
CA ILE A 12 13.28 9.92 8.72
C ILE A 12 13.09 9.42 10.15
N THR A 13 13.47 8.16 10.38
CA THR A 13 13.39 7.48 11.68
C THR A 13 14.48 7.93 12.63
N SER A 14 14.38 7.56 13.91
CA SER A 14 15.40 7.84 14.93
C SER A 14 16.79 7.32 14.57
N SER A 15 16.89 6.26 13.76
CA SER A 15 18.18 5.68 13.36
C SER A 15 18.90 6.53 12.31
N ILE A 16 18.19 7.13 11.35
CA ILE A 16 18.81 7.92 10.27
C ILE A 16 18.79 9.43 10.55
N LYS A 17 17.99 9.86 11.54
CA LYS A 17 17.88 11.26 11.96
C LYS A 17 19.25 11.92 12.25
N PRO A 18 20.21 11.28 12.95
CA PRO A 18 21.52 11.88 13.21
C PRO A 18 22.32 12.14 11.92
N THR A 19 22.33 11.18 10.99
CA THR A 19 22.99 11.28 9.68
C THR A 19 22.42 12.44 8.86
N VAL A 20 21.09 12.51 8.76
CA VAL A 20 20.41 13.61 8.05
C VAL A 20 20.73 14.97 8.71
N LEU A 21 20.80 15.03 10.04
CA LEU A 21 21.07 16.28 10.77
C LEU A 21 22.49 16.74 10.51
N LYS A 22 23.45 15.81 10.53
CA LYS A 22 24.85 16.09 10.20
C LYS A 22 24.99 16.64 8.77
N ILE A 23 24.29 16.05 7.80
CA ILE A 23 24.26 16.54 6.41
C ILE A 23 23.73 17.97 6.35
N MET A 24 22.56 18.23 6.94
CA MET A 24 21.98 19.58 6.99
C MET A 24 22.99 20.58 7.59
N GLN A 25 23.55 20.26 8.75
CA GLN A 25 24.47 21.17 9.42
C GLN A 25 25.76 21.42 8.62
N SER A 26 26.30 20.41 7.92
CA SER A 26 27.47 20.60 7.06
C SER A 26 27.15 21.52 5.88
N VAL A 27 26.02 21.29 5.21
CA VAL A 27 25.55 22.14 4.09
C VAL A 27 25.40 23.60 4.52
N TYR A 28 24.81 23.85 5.69
CA TYR A 28 24.67 25.22 6.22
C TYR A 28 26.00 25.86 6.58
N ARG A 29 26.93 25.10 7.19
CA ARG A 29 28.28 25.60 7.47
C ARG A 29 29.02 25.96 6.19
N HIS A 30 28.91 25.12 5.16
CA HIS A 30 29.55 25.38 3.87
C HIS A 30 29.06 26.70 3.23
N ARG A 31 27.79 27.05 3.44
CA ARG A 31 27.20 28.32 2.99
C ARG A 31 27.37 29.50 3.97
N ASN A 32 28.10 29.31 5.07
CA ASN A 32 28.28 30.29 6.14
C ASN A 32 26.95 30.81 6.73
N LEU A 33 25.97 29.92 6.88
CA LEU A 33 24.65 30.23 7.43
C LEU A 33 24.55 29.86 8.92
N ILE A 34 23.50 30.35 9.58
CA ILE A 34 23.16 29.94 10.94
C ILE A 34 22.77 28.47 10.91
N VAL A 35 23.54 27.64 11.62
CA VAL A 35 23.39 26.19 11.60
C VAL A 35 22.22 25.76 12.49
N PRO A 36 21.19 25.07 11.95
CA PRO A 36 20.08 24.62 12.78
C PRO A 36 20.53 23.51 13.75
N PRO A 37 20.20 23.61 15.05
CA PRO A 37 20.66 22.64 16.04
C PRO A 37 19.91 21.30 15.95
N GLN A 38 18.68 21.31 15.44
CA GLN A 38 17.80 20.15 15.34
C GLN A 38 16.76 20.33 14.24
N PHE A 39 16.10 19.24 13.87
CA PHE A 39 14.89 19.31 13.06
C PHE A 39 13.69 19.72 13.88
N ASP A 40 12.78 20.40 13.22
CA ASP A 40 11.47 20.70 13.76
C ASP A 40 10.44 20.75 12.62
N ARG A 41 9.15 20.80 12.97
CA ARG A 41 8.07 20.72 11.97
C ARG A 41 7.82 22.03 11.24
N TRP A 42 8.34 23.15 11.75
CA TRP A 42 7.95 24.49 11.34
C TRP A 42 9.08 25.20 10.59
N TRP A 43 10.28 25.18 11.15
CA TRP A 43 11.45 25.92 10.69
C TRP A 43 12.46 25.08 9.94
N ASN A 44 12.71 23.84 10.36
CA ASN A 44 13.78 23.01 9.78
C ASN A 44 13.27 21.61 9.46
N ARG A 45 12.56 21.49 8.34
CA ARG A 45 11.90 20.24 7.96
C ARG A 45 12.67 19.52 6.84
N PRO A 46 13.27 18.35 7.13
CA PRO A 46 13.83 17.52 6.09
C PRO A 46 12.77 16.64 5.41
N CYS A 47 12.90 16.44 4.11
CA CYS A 47 12.12 15.48 3.33
C CYS A 47 13.08 14.56 2.56
N PHE A 48 12.99 13.25 2.80
CA PHE A 48 13.87 12.27 2.17
C PHE A 48 13.08 11.42 1.18
N THR A 49 13.43 11.51 -0.11
CA THR A 49 12.69 10.86 -1.19
C THR A 49 13.61 10.13 -2.15
N TYR A 50 13.04 9.18 -2.90
CA TYR A 50 13.72 8.49 -3.97
C TYR A 50 12.77 8.18 -5.12
N LYS A 51 13.34 7.96 -6.30
CA LYS A 51 12.61 7.54 -7.49
C LYS A 51 13.10 6.18 -7.95
N VAL A 52 12.17 5.35 -8.42
CA VAL A 52 12.42 4.05 -9.06
C VAL A 52 11.76 4.09 -10.43
N GLU A 53 12.49 3.77 -11.49
CA GLU A 53 11.94 3.79 -12.86
C GLU A 53 11.54 2.39 -13.34
N GLU A 54 12.46 1.42 -13.29
CA GLU A 54 12.20 0.06 -13.78
C GLU A 54 12.72 -1.02 -12.80
N ASP A 55 13.92 -0.80 -12.26
CA ASP A 55 14.56 -1.72 -11.32
C ASP A 55 14.30 -1.40 -9.85
N THR A 56 14.60 -2.35 -8.97
CA THR A 56 14.51 -2.17 -7.50
C THR A 56 15.47 -1.11 -6.94
N THR A 57 16.39 -0.64 -7.79
CA THR A 57 17.45 0.29 -7.46
C THR A 57 16.97 1.73 -7.69
N PRO A 58 17.06 2.61 -6.68
CA PRO A 58 16.71 4.01 -6.85
C PRO A 58 17.53 4.69 -7.96
N SER A 59 16.87 5.26 -8.96
CA SER A 59 17.52 6.04 -10.02
C SER A 59 17.91 7.45 -9.54
N ALA A 60 17.11 8.01 -8.63
CA ALA A 60 17.37 9.27 -7.97
C ALA A 60 17.08 9.15 -6.48
N VAL A 61 17.90 9.82 -5.67
CA VAL A 61 17.76 9.90 -4.21
C VAL A 61 17.99 11.35 -3.83
N ILE A 62 16.98 11.97 -3.22
CA ILE A 62 16.98 13.41 -2.90
C ILE A 62 16.68 13.59 -1.42
N LEU A 63 17.48 14.44 -0.78
CA LEU A 63 17.20 14.96 0.54
C LEU A 63 16.97 16.47 0.44
N GLU A 64 15.75 16.90 0.75
CA GLU A 64 15.36 18.31 0.75
C GLU A 64 15.37 18.86 2.17
N PHE A 65 15.85 20.09 2.33
CA PHE A 65 15.74 20.88 3.55
C PHE A 65 14.84 22.08 3.28
N HIS A 66 13.71 22.10 3.98
CA HIS A 66 12.73 23.17 3.89
C HIS A 66 12.83 24.07 5.11
N GLU A 67 12.85 25.38 4.86
CA GLU A 67 12.85 26.41 5.87
C GLU A 67 11.49 27.11 5.98
N GLY A 68 11.07 27.37 7.22
CA GLY A 68 9.89 28.19 7.51
C GLY A 68 10.18 29.69 7.39
N GLU A 69 9.22 30.47 6.93
CA GLU A 69 9.30 31.95 6.96
C GLU A 69 8.89 32.50 8.33
N SER A 70 9.55 33.58 8.80
CA SER A 70 9.35 34.16 10.15
C SER A 70 7.90 34.49 10.48
N ASP A 71 7.15 34.91 9.46
CA ASP A 71 5.85 35.56 9.61
C ASP A 71 4.70 34.77 8.97
N GLN A 72 4.97 33.62 8.35
CA GLN A 72 3.97 32.85 7.60
C GLN A 72 4.16 31.33 7.77
N PRO A 73 3.08 30.53 7.66
CA PRO A 73 3.15 29.08 7.76
C PRO A 73 3.78 28.40 6.52
N VAL A 74 4.41 29.16 5.63
CA VAL A 74 4.93 28.66 4.36
C VAL A 74 6.36 28.14 4.56
N GLN A 75 6.58 26.91 4.15
CA GLN A 75 7.91 26.31 4.07
C GLN A 75 8.44 26.39 2.65
N ARG A 76 9.68 26.84 2.49
CA ARG A 76 10.35 26.95 1.19
C ARG A 76 11.57 26.05 1.17
N LEU A 77 11.81 25.44 0.02
CA LEU A 77 13.02 24.66 -0.21
C LEU A 77 14.24 25.60 -0.13
N HIS A 78 15.10 25.39 0.87
CA HIS A 78 16.40 26.07 0.92
C HIS A 78 17.45 25.24 0.21
N PHE A 79 17.55 23.95 0.52
CA PHE A 79 18.55 23.08 -0.08
C PHE A 79 17.93 21.78 -0.60
N MET A 80 18.39 21.34 -1.77
CA MET A 80 18.10 20.03 -2.31
C MET A 80 19.42 19.28 -2.54
N VAL A 81 19.64 18.22 -1.76
CA VAL A 81 20.83 17.38 -1.86
C VAL A 81 20.53 16.22 -2.79
N PHE A 82 21.20 16.21 -3.94
CA PHE A 82 21.21 15.12 -4.90
C PHE A 82 22.21 14.06 -4.45
N VAL A 83 21.74 13.09 -3.66
CA VAL A 83 22.59 12.12 -2.96
C VAL A 83 23.44 11.29 -3.92
N ASN A 84 22.87 10.88 -5.06
CA ASN A 84 23.58 10.07 -6.06
C ASN A 84 24.66 10.88 -6.80
N GLN A 85 24.43 12.17 -7.03
CA GLN A 85 25.33 13.08 -7.74
C GLN A 85 26.29 13.82 -6.81
N GLN A 86 26.13 13.69 -5.48
CA GLN A 86 26.89 14.43 -4.47
C GLN A 86 26.94 15.93 -4.77
N THR A 87 25.78 16.47 -5.18
CA THR A 87 25.58 17.87 -5.53
C THR A 87 24.46 18.44 -4.67
N VAL A 88 24.55 19.71 -4.32
CA VAL A 88 23.54 20.43 -3.55
C VAL A 88 23.06 21.62 -4.35
N TYR A 89 21.76 21.71 -4.56
CA TYR A 89 21.11 22.89 -5.10
C TYR A 89 20.69 23.81 -3.96
N ASP A 90 21.04 25.08 -4.05
CA ASP A 90 20.61 26.16 -3.17
C ASP A 90 19.43 26.88 -3.81
N GLY A 91 18.22 26.63 -3.30
CA GLY A 91 16.97 27.21 -3.81
C GLY A 91 16.79 28.69 -3.51
N PHE A 92 17.57 29.28 -2.60
CA PHE A 92 17.51 30.72 -2.31
C PHE A 92 18.45 31.51 -3.22
N ARG A 93 19.55 30.89 -3.62
CA ARG A 93 20.54 31.48 -4.55
C ARG A 93 20.39 31.03 -5.99
N ASP A 94 19.56 30.03 -6.25
CA ASP A 94 19.35 29.42 -7.58
C ASP A 94 20.67 28.93 -8.20
N GLU A 95 21.47 28.19 -7.41
CA GLU A 95 22.77 27.70 -7.84
C GLU A 95 23.11 26.32 -7.26
N ASP A 96 23.91 25.55 -8.01
CA ASP A 96 24.44 24.26 -7.60
C ASP A 96 25.86 24.38 -7.04
N PHE A 97 26.18 23.53 -6.06
CA PHE A 97 27.54 23.37 -5.55
C PHE A 97 27.81 21.91 -5.16
N ALA A 98 29.09 21.55 -5.12
CA ALA A 98 29.50 20.21 -4.69
C ALA A 98 29.16 20.00 -3.21
N SER A 99 28.72 18.78 -2.85
CA SER A 99 28.48 18.47 -1.44
C SER A 99 29.78 18.54 -0.63
N PRO A 100 29.77 19.03 0.62
CA PRO A 100 30.95 19.03 1.48
C PRO A 100 31.58 17.64 1.65
N ASP A 101 32.91 17.57 1.66
CA ASP A 101 33.64 16.29 1.71
C ASP A 101 33.39 15.49 3.01
N ASP A 102 33.07 16.18 4.12
CA ASP A 102 32.88 15.58 5.45
C ASP A 102 31.57 14.78 5.58
N ILE A 103 30.69 14.84 4.57
CA ILE A 103 29.41 14.13 4.53
C ILE A 103 29.33 13.05 3.43
N ALA A 104 30.40 12.80 2.68
CA ALA A 104 30.40 11.81 1.61
C ALA A 104 29.98 10.41 2.10
N HIS A 105 30.46 10.01 3.28
CA HIS A 105 30.06 8.74 3.90
C HIS A 105 28.59 8.71 4.33
N ASP A 106 28.08 9.82 4.87
CA ASP A 106 26.68 9.96 5.29
C ASP A 106 25.73 9.89 4.10
N LEU A 107 26.11 10.47 2.96
CA LEU A 107 25.35 10.38 1.71
C LEU A 107 25.28 8.94 1.18
N LEU A 108 26.38 8.18 1.27
CA LEU A 108 26.38 6.75 0.93
C LEU A 108 25.48 5.95 1.87
N GLU A 109 25.43 6.30 3.16
CA GLU A 109 24.49 5.67 4.10
C GLU A 109 23.05 5.92 3.67
N LEU A 110 22.68 7.17 3.33
CA LEU A 110 21.33 7.50 2.86
C LEU A 110 20.97 6.75 1.57
N GLN A 111 21.90 6.64 0.62
CA GLN A 111 21.68 5.85 -0.59
C GLN A 111 21.33 4.39 -0.26
N ASN A 112 22.06 3.78 0.66
CA ASN A 112 21.78 2.41 1.12
C ASN A 112 20.44 2.29 1.85
N VAL A 113 20.05 3.30 2.62
CA VAL A 113 18.73 3.36 3.26
C VAL A 113 17.62 3.38 2.20
N ALA A 114 17.72 4.26 1.20
CA ALA A 114 16.75 4.34 0.10
C ALA A 114 16.66 3.01 -0.65
N LEU A 115 17.80 2.36 -0.93
CA LEU A 115 17.84 1.04 -1.57
C LEU A 115 17.13 -0.04 -0.75
N ARG A 116 17.38 -0.11 0.57
CA ARG A 116 16.69 -1.06 1.46
C ARG A 116 15.19 -0.80 1.49
N HIS A 117 14.78 0.47 1.56
CA HIS A 117 13.38 0.85 1.55
C HIS A 117 12.68 0.45 0.24
N ALA A 118 13.31 0.73 -0.90
CA ALA A 118 12.81 0.34 -2.22
C ALA A 118 12.59 -1.17 -2.35
N ARG A 119 13.58 -1.97 -1.95
CA ARG A 119 13.50 -3.44 -1.95
C ARG A 119 12.39 -3.96 -1.04
N GLY A 120 12.30 -3.43 0.19
CA GLY A 120 11.26 -3.82 1.15
C GLY A 120 9.85 -3.55 0.62
N ARG A 121 9.65 -2.38 0.00
CA ARG A 121 8.37 -1.99 -0.60
C ARG A 121 7.98 -2.90 -1.76
N GLN A 122 8.89 -3.21 -2.66
CA GLN A 122 8.61 -4.11 -3.77
C GLN A 122 8.23 -5.52 -3.28
N GLN A 123 8.95 -6.06 -2.29
CA GLN A 123 8.59 -7.35 -1.70
C GLN A 123 7.19 -7.32 -1.08
N SER A 124 6.85 -6.23 -0.38
CA SER A 124 5.50 -6.04 0.15
C SER A 124 4.44 -6.03 -0.96
N ASN A 125 4.67 -5.25 -2.03
CA ASN A 125 3.77 -5.17 -3.18
C ASN A 125 3.58 -6.53 -3.88
N LEU A 126 4.65 -7.31 -4.01
CA LEU A 126 4.58 -8.67 -4.57
C LEU A 126 3.75 -9.60 -3.69
N ARG A 127 3.93 -9.55 -2.37
CA ARG A 127 3.12 -10.34 -1.42
C ARG A 127 1.64 -9.98 -1.51
N VAL A 128 1.31 -8.69 -1.57
CA VAL A 128 -0.07 -8.22 -1.72
C VAL A 128 -0.69 -8.72 -3.02
N ARG A 129 0.03 -8.60 -4.15
CA ARG A 129 -0.43 -9.11 -5.45
C ARG A 129 -0.66 -10.62 -5.44
N GLN A 130 0.25 -11.39 -4.83
CA GLN A 130 0.09 -12.83 -4.69
C GLN A 130 -1.12 -13.19 -3.83
N GLN A 131 -1.35 -12.48 -2.73
CA GLN A 131 -2.50 -12.72 -1.86
C GLN A 131 -3.83 -12.43 -2.58
N ILE A 132 -3.91 -11.33 -3.35
CA ILE A 132 -5.09 -10.99 -4.14
C ILE A 132 -5.38 -12.10 -5.16
N ALA A 133 -4.36 -12.51 -5.93
CA ALA A 133 -4.53 -13.57 -6.92
C ALA A 133 -4.94 -14.92 -6.29
N GLN A 134 -4.44 -15.25 -5.10
CA GLN A 134 -4.86 -16.44 -4.35
C GLN A 134 -6.32 -16.33 -3.88
N ASN A 135 -6.71 -15.17 -3.35
CA ASN A 135 -8.07 -14.92 -2.90
C ASN A 135 -9.08 -14.98 -4.06
N GLU A 136 -8.73 -14.45 -5.22
CA GLU A 136 -9.56 -14.52 -6.44
C GLU A 136 -9.76 -15.97 -6.89
N ARG A 137 -8.68 -16.77 -6.98
CA ARG A 137 -8.78 -18.19 -7.32
C ARG A 137 -9.62 -18.96 -6.32
N ALA A 138 -9.44 -18.71 -5.02
CA ALA A 138 -10.23 -19.36 -3.98
C ALA A 138 -11.71 -18.95 -4.04
N ALA A 139 -12.01 -17.69 -4.37
CA ALA A 139 -13.39 -17.23 -4.56
C ALA A 139 -14.05 -17.89 -5.79
N GLU A 140 -13.30 -18.05 -6.87
CA GLU A 140 -13.77 -18.70 -8.10
C GLU A 140 -14.04 -20.19 -7.88
N GLN A 141 -13.15 -20.89 -7.18
CA GLN A 141 -13.36 -22.29 -6.76
C GLN A 141 -14.62 -22.45 -5.88
N ARG A 142 -14.80 -21.59 -4.88
CA ARG A 142 -16.02 -21.64 -4.03
C ARG A 142 -17.29 -21.42 -4.84
N LYS A 143 -17.23 -20.56 -5.86
CA LYS A 143 -18.37 -20.31 -6.75
C LYS A 143 -18.68 -21.56 -7.59
N GLU A 144 -17.65 -22.21 -8.15
CA GLU A 144 -17.80 -23.45 -8.90
C GLU A 144 -18.37 -24.58 -8.02
N GLU A 145 -17.82 -24.77 -6.82
CA GLU A 145 -18.30 -25.76 -5.86
C GLU A 145 -19.77 -25.52 -5.47
N ALA A 146 -20.15 -24.25 -5.24
CA ALA A 146 -21.53 -23.88 -4.94
C ALA A 146 -22.48 -24.20 -6.11
N ILE A 147 -22.06 -23.92 -7.35
CA ILE A 147 -22.82 -24.25 -8.57
C ILE A 147 -22.98 -25.77 -8.72
N GLN A 148 -21.89 -26.53 -8.57
CA GLN A 148 -21.93 -27.99 -8.65
C GLN A 148 -22.82 -28.60 -7.56
N SER A 149 -22.72 -28.11 -6.33
CA SER A 149 -23.56 -28.51 -5.20
C SER A 149 -25.04 -28.24 -5.48
N PHE A 150 -25.36 -27.07 -6.04
CA PHE A 150 -26.72 -26.73 -6.45
C PHE A 150 -27.27 -27.69 -7.52
N TYR A 151 -26.51 -27.96 -8.58
CA TYR A 151 -26.92 -28.93 -9.61
C TYR A 151 -27.13 -30.33 -9.06
N LYS A 152 -26.24 -30.78 -8.16
CA LYS A 152 -26.38 -32.09 -7.50
C LYS A 152 -27.69 -32.19 -6.74
N ARG A 153 -28.04 -31.17 -5.93
CA ARG A 153 -29.31 -31.13 -5.20
C ARG A 153 -30.53 -31.11 -6.12
N LEU A 154 -30.47 -30.40 -7.25
CA LEU A 154 -31.55 -30.41 -8.24
C LEU A 154 -31.79 -31.80 -8.84
N VAL A 155 -30.72 -32.54 -9.16
CA VAL A 155 -30.82 -33.92 -9.67
C VAL A 155 -31.40 -34.84 -8.60
N GLU A 156 -30.91 -34.75 -7.36
CA GLU A 156 -31.44 -35.52 -6.22
C GLU A 156 -32.94 -35.23 -5.98
N HIS A 157 -33.35 -33.96 -6.03
CA HIS A 157 -34.76 -33.57 -5.87
C HIS A 157 -35.65 -34.08 -7.01
N ARG A 158 -35.18 -34.00 -8.28
CA ARG A 158 -35.90 -34.59 -9.42
C ARG A 158 -36.02 -36.11 -9.32
N ALA A 159 -34.99 -36.78 -8.81
CA ALA A 159 -35.05 -38.22 -8.57
C ALA A 159 -36.06 -38.58 -7.48
N ILE A 160 -36.21 -37.73 -6.46
CA ILE A 160 -37.25 -37.89 -5.42
C ILE A 160 -38.65 -37.64 -6.01
N GLU A 161 -38.84 -36.63 -6.87
CA GLU A 161 -40.13 -36.39 -7.56
C GLU A 161 -40.50 -37.49 -8.55
N GLN A 162 -39.53 -38.15 -9.18
CA GLN A 162 -39.77 -39.32 -10.03
C GLN A 162 -40.04 -40.62 -9.24
N HIS A 163 -39.70 -40.65 -7.95
CA HIS A 163 -39.85 -41.83 -7.09
C HIS A 163 -40.86 -41.68 -5.93
N ALA A 164 -41.43 -40.49 -5.73
CA ALA A 164 -42.58 -40.26 -4.84
C ALA A 164 -43.77 -39.81 -5.71
N LEU A 165 -44.87 -40.55 -5.86
CA LEU A 165 -45.54 -41.51 -4.98
C LEU A 165 -46.14 -42.66 -5.82
N PRO A 166 -46.27 -43.89 -5.28
CA PRO A 166 -47.28 -44.81 -5.81
C PRO A 166 -48.65 -44.15 -5.70
N SER A 167 -49.46 -44.27 -6.74
CA SER A 167 -50.85 -43.83 -6.77
C SER A 167 -51.54 -44.24 -5.45
N PRO A 168 -52.26 -43.33 -4.76
CA PRO A 168 -53.03 -43.76 -3.60
C PRO A 168 -54.02 -44.84 -4.08
N PRO A 169 -54.22 -45.93 -3.32
CA PRO A 169 -55.27 -46.88 -3.64
C PRO A 169 -56.60 -46.10 -3.71
N GLU A 170 -57.42 -46.36 -4.74
CA GLU A 170 -58.64 -45.61 -5.11
C GLU A 170 -59.75 -45.55 -4.03
N TYR A 171 -59.48 -45.85 -2.76
CA TYR A 171 -60.50 -46.06 -1.73
C TYR A 171 -60.21 -45.39 -0.38
N ALA A 172 -59.65 -44.17 -0.37
CA ALA A 172 -59.46 -43.43 0.88
C ALA A 172 -59.99 -41.99 0.80
N CYS A 173 -61.28 -41.82 0.50
CA CYS A 173 -62.03 -40.62 0.89
C CYS A 173 -62.75 -40.92 2.22
N PRO A 174 -62.30 -40.38 3.37
CA PRO A 174 -62.97 -40.61 4.67
C PRO A 174 -64.34 -39.92 4.76
N VAL A 175 -64.65 -39.00 3.85
CA VAL A 175 -65.92 -38.24 3.81
C VAL A 175 -67.01 -38.99 3.03
N CYS A 176 -66.63 -39.99 2.23
CA CYS A 176 -67.52 -40.68 1.30
C CYS A 176 -68.18 -41.94 1.92
N LYS A 177 -67.93 -42.22 3.21
CA LYS A 177 -68.59 -43.29 3.99
C LYS A 177 -69.15 -42.72 5.30
N ALA A 178 -70.02 -41.72 5.20
CA ALA A 178 -70.95 -41.43 6.28
C ALA A 178 -72.17 -42.35 6.10
N PRO A 179 -72.46 -43.29 7.03
CA PRO A 179 -73.74 -43.97 7.03
C PRO A 179 -74.84 -42.96 7.39
N GLU A 180 -75.82 -42.81 6.51
CA GLU A 180 -77.11 -42.23 6.86
C GLU A 180 -77.82 -43.19 7.84
N THR A 181 -77.77 -42.88 9.13
CA THR A 181 -78.74 -43.39 10.10
C THR A 181 -79.18 -42.25 11.01
N LEU A 182 -80.24 -41.56 10.61
CA LEU A 182 -81.09 -40.78 11.50
C LEU A 182 -81.93 -41.77 12.35
N PRO A 183 -82.01 -41.63 13.68
CA PRO A 183 -83.11 -42.18 14.44
C PRO A 183 -84.36 -41.33 14.18
N GLN A 184 -85.41 -41.97 13.67
CA GLN A 184 -86.78 -41.45 13.75
C GLN A 184 -87.26 -41.48 15.21
N LEU A 185 -88.13 -40.53 15.54
CA LEU A 185 -88.90 -40.39 16.78
C LEU A 185 -89.56 -41.71 17.23
#